data_AF-A0A976HT19-F1
#
_entry.id   AF-A0A976HT19-F1
#
_cell.length_a   1.000
_cell.length_b   1.000
_cell.length_c   1.000
_cell.angle_alpha   90.00
_cell.angle_beta   90.00
_cell.angle_gamma   90.00
#
_symmetry.space_group_name_H-M   'P 1'
#
loop_
_entity.id
_entity.type
_entity.pdbx_description
1 polymer ?
#
loop_
_entity_poly.entity_id
_entity_poly.type
_entity_poly.pdbx_seq_one_letter_code
_entity_poly.pdbx_strand_id
1 'polypeptide(L)'
;MNAMSAIKQVAAAALLALAALVCAWLAGANHNEQKWLAKQAKVERDAHAQYQAEIKRGEEAAATYLADAVLLRGKFTDLKEKFDGLKKRIPLAVGAAGGSVCGVGPALLQAPPVAGEGGTVNAAPLVLTAGAVWMWNSSLAGADQPAGACSAVDTTEAACAVATHITLDDAWASHATNAQICAENRLAHQRLIDFLNQREPRPERVKP
;
A
#
# COMPACT_ATOMS: atom_id res chain seq x y z
N MET A 1 81.72 40.98 39.04
CA MET A 1 80.63 40.26 38.33
C MET A 1 79.69 41.30 37.76
N ASN A 2 79.60 41.39 36.42
CA ASN A 2 78.98 42.52 35.73
C ASN A 2 77.45 42.35 35.67
N ALA A 3 76.70 43.29 36.25
CA ALA A 3 75.23 43.32 36.25
C ALA A 3 74.60 43.11 34.85
N MET A 4 75.30 43.53 33.80
CA MET A 4 74.90 43.38 32.40
C MET A 4 74.82 41.91 31.93
N SER A 5 75.60 41.00 32.53
CA SER A 5 75.53 39.56 32.25
C SER A 5 74.30 38.92 32.86
N ALA A 6 73.91 39.34 34.07
CA ALA A 6 72.73 38.83 34.76
C ALA A 6 71.43 39.24 34.04
N ILE A 7 71.37 40.50 33.57
CA ILE A 7 70.21 41.01 32.81
C ILE A 7 70.00 40.20 31.51
N LYS A 8 71.08 39.86 30.79
CA LYS A 8 71.00 39.05 29.56
C LYS A 8 70.50 37.63 29.84
N GLN A 9 70.94 37.01 30.93
CA GLN A 9 70.49 35.66 31.31
C GLN A 9 69.01 35.64 31.70
N VAL A 10 68.55 36.63 32.46
CA VAL A 10 67.13 36.76 32.85
C VAL A 10 66.24 37.00 31.64
N ALA A 11 66.66 37.87 30.71
CA ALA A 11 65.92 38.15 29.48
C ALA A 11 65.82 36.90 28.57
N ALA A 12 66.90 36.14 28.42
CA ALA A 12 66.90 34.90 27.65
C ALA A 12 65.99 33.82 28.28
N ALA A 13 66.01 33.67 29.61
CA ALA A 13 65.13 32.75 30.32
C ALA A 13 63.64 33.15 30.18
N ALA A 14 63.33 34.45 30.26
CA ALA A 14 61.97 34.95 30.08
C ALA A 14 61.43 34.71 28.66
N LEU A 15 62.26 34.89 27.63
CA LEU A 15 61.89 34.60 26.24
C LEU A 15 61.65 33.11 26.01
N LEU A 16 62.48 32.23 26.59
CA LEU A 16 62.28 30.78 26.51
C LEU A 16 60.99 30.34 27.22
N ALA A 17 60.68 30.93 28.39
CA ALA A 17 59.43 30.65 29.10
C ALA A 17 58.21 31.09 28.29
N LEU A 18 58.26 32.27 27.67
CA LEU A 18 57.19 32.75 26.77
C LEU A 18 57.03 31.86 25.55
N ALA A 19 58.13 31.45 24.91
CA ALA A 19 58.10 30.55 23.77
C ALA A 19 57.47 29.18 24.14
N ALA A 20 57.85 28.62 25.29
CA ALA A 20 57.27 27.37 25.78
C ALA A 20 55.76 27.49 26.05
N LEU A 21 55.29 28.60 26.63
CA LEU A 21 53.87 28.86 26.85
C LEU A 21 53.10 28.98 25.53
N VAL A 22 53.63 29.70 24.55
CA VAL A 22 53.01 29.84 23.22
C VAL A 22 52.93 28.48 22.52
N CYS A 23 54.00 27.67 22.55
CA CYS A 23 53.99 26.33 21.99
C CYS A 23 52.97 25.41 22.67
N ALA A 24 52.88 25.45 24.00
CA ALA A 24 51.90 24.67 24.75
C ALA A 24 50.45 25.10 24.42
N TRP A 25 50.21 26.40 24.29
CA TRP A 25 48.90 26.94 23.91
C TRP A 25 48.50 26.52 22.48
N LEU A 26 49.41 26.65 21.51
CA LEU A 26 49.18 26.21 20.12
C LEU A 26 48.94 24.69 20.02
N ALA A 27 49.71 23.88 20.76
CA ALA A 27 49.51 22.43 20.81
C ALA A 27 48.13 22.07 21.40
N GLY A 28 47.70 22.77 22.46
CA GLY A 28 46.37 22.61 23.05
C GLY A 28 45.25 23.02 22.10
N ALA A 29 45.41 24.14 21.39
CA ALA A 29 44.45 24.62 20.39
C ALA A 29 44.28 23.59 19.26
N ASN A 30 45.38 23.09 18.69
CA ASN A 30 45.37 22.10 17.63
C ASN A 30 44.72 20.77 18.09
N HIS A 31 44.97 20.32 19.32
CA HIS A 31 44.32 19.11 19.85
C HIS A 31 42.80 19.25 19.98
N ASN A 32 42.32 20.42 20.38
CA ASN A 32 40.89 20.70 20.48
C ASN A 32 40.24 20.79 19.10
N GLU A 33 40.91 21.40 18.13
CA GLU A 33 40.46 21.49 16.74
C GLU A 33 40.37 20.09 16.09
N GLN A 34 41.41 19.25 16.24
CA GLN A 34 41.40 17.88 15.73
C GLN A 34 40.28 17.04 16.34
N LYS A 35 40.02 17.18 17.66
CA LYS A 35 38.88 16.53 18.30
C LYS A 35 37.53 17.01 17.77
N TRP A 36 37.42 18.30 17.47
CA TRP A 36 36.19 18.88 16.91
C TRP A 36 35.96 18.41 15.47
N LEU A 37 36.99 18.44 14.62
CA LEU A 37 36.95 17.94 13.25
C LEU A 37 36.60 16.44 13.20
N ALA A 38 37.22 15.63 14.07
CA ALA A 38 36.90 14.21 14.18
C ALA A 38 35.44 13.96 14.60
N LYS A 39 34.88 14.79 15.50
CA LYS A 39 33.46 14.72 15.87
C LYS A 39 32.55 15.11 14.71
N GLN A 40 32.86 16.18 13.99
CA GLN A 40 32.07 16.59 12.82
C GLN A 40 32.07 15.54 11.72
N ALA A 41 33.25 15.04 11.33
CA ALA A 41 33.37 13.98 10.33
C ALA A 41 32.62 12.70 10.75
N LYS A 42 32.48 12.43 12.05
CA LYS A 42 31.64 11.34 12.54
C LYS A 42 30.15 11.65 12.34
N VAL A 43 29.68 12.84 12.75
CA VAL A 43 28.27 13.24 12.58
C VAL A 43 27.84 13.19 11.12
N GLU A 44 28.67 13.69 10.19
CA GLU A 44 28.37 13.65 8.76
C GLU A 44 28.29 12.23 8.20
N ARG A 45 29.22 11.35 8.60
CA ARG A 45 29.18 9.94 8.20
C ARG A 45 27.96 9.22 8.76
N ASP A 46 27.63 9.47 10.03
CA ASP A 46 26.47 8.88 10.68
C ASP A 46 25.17 9.36 10.01
N ALA A 47 25.07 10.66 9.69
CA ALA A 47 23.93 11.22 8.95
C ALA A 47 23.81 10.66 7.53
N HIS A 48 24.93 10.52 6.81
CA HIS A 48 24.93 9.91 5.48
C HIS A 48 24.51 8.44 5.53
N ALA A 49 25.02 7.67 6.50
CA ALA A 49 24.65 6.27 6.70
C ALA A 49 23.15 6.13 7.02
N GLN A 50 22.59 7.00 7.87
CA GLN A 50 21.16 7.02 8.17
C GLN A 50 20.33 7.34 6.92
N TYR A 51 20.72 8.36 6.15
CA TYR A 51 20.05 8.71 4.91
C TYR A 51 20.03 7.53 3.92
N GLN A 52 21.17 6.88 3.69
CA GLN A 52 21.25 5.71 2.81
C GLN A 52 20.39 4.54 3.31
N ALA A 53 20.34 4.32 4.63
CA ALA A 53 19.49 3.30 5.22
C ALA A 53 17.99 3.58 4.99
N GLU A 54 17.56 4.83 5.06
CA GLU A 54 16.17 5.22 4.76
C GLU A 54 15.84 5.07 3.26
N ILE A 55 16.76 5.45 2.36
CA ILE A 55 16.59 5.21 0.92
C ILE A 55 16.42 3.73 0.63
N LYS A 56 17.32 2.89 1.16
CA LYS A 56 17.26 1.44 0.99
C LYS A 56 15.94 0.86 1.52
N ARG A 57 15.48 1.32 2.70
CA ARG A 57 14.18 0.89 3.25
C ARG A 57 13.03 1.29 2.33
N GLY A 58 13.09 2.49 1.74
CA GLY A 58 12.11 2.97 0.77
C GLY A 58 12.09 2.13 -0.52
N GLU A 59 13.26 1.81 -1.06
CA GLU A 59 13.41 0.93 -2.24
C GLU A 59 12.87 -0.48 -1.98
N GLU A 60 13.19 -1.08 -0.83
CA GLU A 60 12.68 -2.40 -0.42
C GLU A 60 11.15 -2.39 -0.26
N ALA A 61 10.58 -1.34 0.35
CA ALA A 61 9.15 -1.17 0.48
C ALA A 61 8.46 -1.01 -0.89
N ALA A 62 9.03 -0.21 -1.79
CA ALA A 62 8.50 0.00 -3.14
C ALA A 62 8.57 -1.29 -3.98
N ALA A 63 9.68 -2.02 -3.90
CA ALA A 63 9.85 -3.30 -4.59
C ALA A 63 8.81 -4.33 -4.09
N THR A 64 8.60 -4.41 -2.78
CA THR A 64 7.59 -5.30 -2.17
C THR A 64 6.18 -4.93 -2.68
N TYR A 65 5.82 -3.64 -2.63
CA TYR A 65 4.53 -3.16 -3.13
C TYR A 65 4.30 -3.50 -4.62
N LEU A 66 5.31 -3.29 -5.47
CA LEU A 66 5.20 -3.61 -6.90
C LEU A 66 5.04 -5.12 -7.13
N ALA A 67 5.77 -5.95 -6.38
CA ALA A 67 5.63 -7.40 -6.45
C ALA A 67 4.20 -7.83 -6.05
N ASP A 68 3.70 -7.31 -4.94
CA ASP A 68 2.34 -7.57 -4.45
C ASP A 68 1.27 -7.10 -5.45
N ALA A 69 1.46 -5.93 -6.08
CA ALA A 69 0.54 -5.40 -7.08
C ALA A 69 0.48 -6.28 -8.34
N VAL A 70 1.63 -6.81 -8.78
CA VAL A 70 1.69 -7.75 -9.91
C VAL A 70 1.00 -9.07 -9.57
N LEU A 71 1.27 -9.62 -8.37
CA LEU A 71 0.61 -10.84 -7.89
C LEU A 71 -0.91 -10.65 -7.80
N LEU A 72 -1.37 -9.54 -7.23
CA LEU A 72 -2.79 -9.22 -7.13
C LEU A 72 -3.46 -9.12 -8.50
N ARG A 73 -2.81 -8.46 -9.46
CA ARG A 73 -3.30 -8.40 -10.85
C ARG A 73 -3.42 -9.78 -11.47
N GLY A 74 -2.42 -10.65 -11.27
CA GLY A 74 -2.46 -12.04 -11.74
C GLY A 74 -3.65 -12.82 -11.17
N LYS A 75 -3.92 -12.69 -9.87
CA LYS A 75 -5.10 -13.32 -9.23
C LYS A 75 -6.41 -12.85 -9.84
N PHE A 76 -6.56 -11.55 -10.10
CA PHE A 76 -7.77 -11.02 -10.75
C PHE A 76 -7.93 -11.50 -12.20
N THR A 77 -6.83 -11.68 -12.92
CA THR A 77 -6.87 -12.26 -14.28
C THR A 77 -7.36 -13.71 -14.26
N ASP A 78 -6.85 -14.54 -13.34
CA ASP A 78 -7.30 -15.93 -13.19
C ASP A 78 -8.79 -16.02 -12.78
N LEU A 79 -9.21 -15.23 -11.79
CA LEU A 79 -10.61 -15.15 -11.38
C LEU A 79 -11.52 -14.72 -12.53
N LYS A 80 -11.09 -13.73 -13.32
CA LYS A 80 -11.88 -13.23 -14.46
C LYS A 80 -12.18 -14.32 -15.48
N GLU A 81 -11.21 -15.18 -15.81
CA GLU A 81 -11.43 -16.29 -16.75
C GLU A 81 -12.50 -17.25 -16.23
N LYS A 82 -12.41 -17.64 -14.95
CA LYS A 82 -13.38 -18.52 -14.31
C LYS A 82 -14.77 -17.88 -14.24
N PHE A 83 -14.85 -16.59 -13.93
CA PHE A 83 -16.10 -15.83 -13.91
C PHE A 83 -16.75 -15.74 -15.29
N ASP A 84 -15.97 -15.47 -16.33
CA ASP A 84 -16.46 -15.42 -17.71
C ASP A 84 -16.94 -16.79 -18.19
N GLY A 85 -16.31 -17.88 -17.74
CA GLY A 85 -16.78 -19.25 -17.94
C GLY A 85 -18.11 -19.54 -17.22
N LEU A 86 -18.23 -19.11 -15.96
CA LEU A 86 -19.43 -19.31 -15.14
C LEU A 86 -20.65 -18.59 -15.72
N LYS A 87 -20.50 -17.30 -16.07
CA LYS A 87 -21.59 -16.45 -16.62
C LYS A 87 -22.22 -17.02 -17.90
N LYS A 88 -21.47 -17.81 -18.67
CA LYS A 88 -21.97 -18.44 -19.90
C LYS A 88 -22.88 -19.65 -19.61
N ARG A 89 -22.78 -20.25 -18.43
CA ARG A 89 -23.43 -21.52 -18.09
C ARG A 89 -24.56 -21.36 -17.08
N ILE A 90 -24.48 -20.38 -16.18
CA ILE A 90 -25.37 -20.28 -15.02
C ILE A 90 -25.93 -18.86 -14.89
N PRO A 91 -27.25 -18.68 -14.68
CA PRO A 91 -27.81 -17.38 -14.34
C PRO A 91 -27.32 -16.92 -12.96
N LEU A 92 -26.94 -15.64 -12.84
CA LEU A 92 -26.42 -15.09 -11.59
C LEU A 92 -27.52 -14.77 -10.57
N ALA A 93 -28.76 -14.60 -11.01
CA ALA A 93 -29.91 -14.39 -10.17
C ALA A 93 -31.08 -15.25 -10.65
N VAL A 94 -31.88 -15.74 -9.71
CA VAL A 94 -33.05 -16.59 -9.95
C VAL A 94 -34.20 -16.11 -9.07
N GLY A 95 -35.45 -16.42 -9.44
CA GLY A 95 -36.61 -16.10 -8.60
C GLY A 95 -36.66 -16.97 -7.35
N ALA A 96 -36.99 -16.40 -6.20
CA ALA A 96 -37.00 -17.07 -4.90
C ALA A 96 -37.94 -18.30 -4.82
N ALA A 97 -38.92 -18.44 -5.72
CA ALA A 97 -39.90 -19.52 -5.73
C ALA A 97 -39.49 -20.77 -6.56
N GLY A 98 -38.27 -20.82 -7.12
CA GLY A 98 -37.81 -21.89 -8.00
C GLY A 98 -36.87 -22.90 -7.34
N GLY A 99 -37.11 -23.27 -6.08
CA GLY A 99 -36.37 -24.36 -5.43
C GLY A 99 -36.93 -25.73 -5.79
N SER A 100 -36.46 -26.34 -6.89
CA SER A 100 -36.36 -27.81 -7.05
C SER A 100 -35.70 -28.16 -8.39
N VAL A 101 -34.46 -28.65 -8.36
CA VAL A 101 -33.85 -29.33 -9.51
C VAL A 101 -33.98 -30.83 -9.28
N CYS A 102 -35.07 -31.38 -9.80
CA CYS A 102 -35.11 -32.75 -10.30
C CYS A 102 -35.91 -32.71 -11.61
N GLY A 103 -35.22 -32.55 -12.74
CA GLY A 103 -35.76 -32.94 -14.05
C GLY A 103 -35.71 -31.87 -15.16
N VAL A 104 -35.06 -32.28 -16.26
CA VAL A 104 -35.29 -31.92 -17.68
C VAL A 104 -35.07 -30.48 -18.18
N GLY A 105 -33.90 -30.28 -18.80
CA GLY A 105 -33.76 -29.66 -20.13
C GLY A 105 -33.84 -28.13 -20.23
N PRO A 106 -33.25 -27.51 -21.28
CA PRO A 106 -33.10 -26.07 -21.36
C PRO A 106 -34.43 -25.43 -21.77
N ALA A 107 -35.28 -25.13 -20.81
CA ALA A 107 -36.25 -24.07 -20.98
C ALA A 107 -35.47 -22.76 -20.94
N LEU A 108 -35.14 -22.23 -22.12
CA LEU A 108 -34.70 -20.85 -22.31
C LEU A 108 -35.61 -19.96 -21.48
N LEU A 109 -35.08 -19.46 -20.35
CA LEU A 109 -35.70 -18.40 -19.58
C LEU A 109 -35.82 -17.22 -20.54
N GLN A 110 -37.02 -17.04 -21.08
CA GLN A 110 -37.38 -15.83 -21.80
C GLN A 110 -37.06 -14.66 -20.88
N ALA A 111 -36.23 -13.74 -21.36
CA ALA A 111 -36.13 -12.43 -20.75
C ALA A 111 -37.56 -11.89 -20.59
N PRO A 112 -37.93 -11.31 -19.43
CA PRO A 112 -39.28 -10.81 -19.23
C PRO A 112 -39.60 -9.84 -20.38
N PRO A 113 -40.75 -9.98 -21.06
CA PRO A 113 -41.13 -9.07 -22.11
C PRO A 113 -41.18 -7.67 -21.51
N VAL A 114 -40.40 -6.75 -22.08
CA VAL A 114 -40.55 -5.32 -21.82
C VAL A 114 -41.89 -4.93 -22.44
N ALA A 115 -42.96 -5.01 -21.65
CA ALA A 115 -44.30 -4.68 -22.11
C ALA A 115 -45.05 -3.93 -21.02
N GLY A 116 -45.28 -2.64 -21.31
CA GLY A 116 -46.52 -1.97 -20.95
C GLY A 116 -46.64 -1.48 -19.51
N GLU A 117 -46.88 -0.19 -19.38
CA GLU A 117 -47.49 0.40 -18.20
C GLU A 117 -48.72 -0.43 -17.75
N GLY A 118 -48.77 -0.81 -16.47
CA GLY A 118 -50.05 -1.10 -15.80
C GLY A 118 -50.37 -2.52 -15.33
N GLY A 119 -49.41 -3.42 -15.12
CA GLY A 119 -49.67 -4.73 -14.49
C GLY A 119 -48.75 -5.03 -13.31
N THR A 120 -49.26 -5.01 -12.08
CA THR A 120 -48.56 -5.48 -10.88
C THR A 120 -48.49 -7.00 -10.87
N VAL A 121 -47.58 -7.56 -11.68
CA VAL A 121 -47.15 -8.94 -11.49
C VAL A 121 -46.28 -8.94 -10.25
N ASN A 122 -46.73 -9.61 -9.17
CA ASN A 122 -45.88 -9.95 -8.02
C ASN A 122 -44.78 -10.90 -8.52
N ALA A 123 -43.76 -10.36 -9.17
CA ALA A 123 -42.55 -11.09 -9.51
C ALA A 123 -41.94 -11.56 -8.19
N ALA A 124 -41.72 -12.87 -8.05
CA ALA A 124 -41.03 -13.40 -6.88
C ALA A 124 -39.70 -12.65 -6.69
N PRO A 125 -39.31 -12.35 -5.44
CA PRO A 125 -38.08 -11.61 -5.18
C PRO A 125 -36.89 -12.34 -5.81
N LEU A 126 -36.00 -11.60 -6.45
CA LEU A 126 -34.78 -12.15 -7.04
C LEU A 126 -33.73 -12.40 -5.96
N VAL A 127 -33.16 -13.60 -5.97
CA VAL A 127 -32.06 -14.00 -5.10
C VAL A 127 -30.84 -14.36 -5.93
N LEU A 128 -29.66 -14.13 -5.37
CA LEU A 128 -28.39 -14.49 -6.00
C LEU A 128 -28.17 -16.00 -5.96
N THR A 129 -27.56 -16.55 -6.99
CA THR A 129 -27.06 -17.93 -6.97
C THR A 129 -25.74 -18.02 -6.20
N ALA A 130 -25.37 -19.22 -5.76
CA ALA A 130 -24.09 -19.46 -5.10
C ALA A 130 -22.92 -19.02 -6.00
N GLY A 131 -23.04 -19.20 -7.31
CA GLY A 131 -22.10 -18.68 -8.30
C GLY A 131 -21.93 -17.17 -8.27
N ALA A 132 -23.04 -16.42 -8.18
CA ALA A 132 -22.98 -14.97 -8.08
C ALA A 132 -22.36 -14.48 -6.77
N VAL A 133 -22.71 -15.13 -5.65
CA VAL A 133 -22.14 -14.80 -4.33
C VAL A 133 -20.64 -15.13 -4.30
N TRP A 134 -20.23 -16.27 -4.86
CA TRP A 134 -18.81 -16.64 -5.01
C TRP A 134 -18.04 -15.60 -5.84
N MET A 135 -18.57 -15.22 -7.01
CA MET A 135 -17.95 -14.20 -7.86
C MET A 135 -17.76 -12.88 -7.11
N TRP A 136 -18.78 -12.46 -6.39
CA TRP A 136 -18.76 -11.20 -5.66
C TRP A 136 -17.75 -11.23 -4.50
N ASN A 137 -17.82 -12.23 -3.62
CA ASN A 137 -16.90 -12.36 -2.49
C ASN A 137 -15.45 -12.49 -2.96
N SER A 138 -15.22 -13.27 -4.03
CA SER A 138 -13.89 -13.46 -4.59
C SER A 138 -13.34 -12.17 -5.22
N SER A 139 -14.20 -11.35 -5.82
CA SER A 139 -13.82 -10.04 -6.36
C SER A 139 -13.42 -9.07 -5.26
N LEU A 140 -14.11 -9.08 -4.12
CA LEU A 140 -13.77 -8.22 -2.98
C LEU A 140 -12.45 -8.67 -2.30
N ALA A 141 -12.24 -9.98 -2.18
CA ALA A 141 -11.05 -10.52 -1.54
C ALA A 141 -9.80 -10.56 -2.45
N GLY A 142 -9.98 -10.44 -3.78
CA GLY A 142 -8.91 -10.66 -4.75
C GLY A 142 -8.35 -12.09 -4.74
N ALA A 143 -9.14 -13.05 -4.26
CA ALA A 143 -8.80 -14.45 -4.09
C ALA A 143 -10.06 -15.30 -4.11
N ASP A 144 -9.94 -16.62 -4.30
CA ASP A 144 -11.07 -17.53 -4.24
C ASP A 144 -11.76 -17.50 -2.86
N GLN A 145 -13.06 -17.20 -2.85
CA GLN A 145 -13.91 -17.17 -1.65
C GLN A 145 -15.17 -17.99 -1.88
N PRO A 146 -15.14 -19.30 -1.58
CA PRO A 146 -16.24 -20.21 -1.86
C PRO A 146 -17.59 -19.75 -1.30
N ALA A 147 -18.66 -20.01 -2.05
CA ALA A 147 -20.03 -19.84 -1.61
C ALA A 147 -20.74 -21.20 -1.62
N GLY A 148 -20.82 -21.84 -0.45
CA GLY A 148 -21.27 -23.23 -0.35
C GLY A 148 -20.32 -24.17 -1.09
N ALA A 149 -20.83 -24.97 -2.02
CA ALA A 149 -20.03 -25.87 -2.86
C ALA A 149 -19.35 -25.15 -4.04
N CYS A 150 -19.83 -23.96 -4.42
CA CYS A 150 -19.29 -23.20 -5.54
C CYS A 150 -17.96 -22.54 -5.19
N SER A 151 -16.90 -22.83 -5.95
CA SER A 151 -15.54 -22.33 -5.71
C SER A 151 -14.73 -22.27 -7.01
N ALA A 152 -13.50 -21.76 -6.95
CA ALA A 152 -12.58 -21.84 -8.09
C ALA A 152 -12.22 -23.28 -8.49
N VAL A 153 -12.42 -24.27 -7.59
CA VAL A 153 -12.16 -25.69 -7.85
C VAL A 153 -13.38 -26.37 -8.50
N ASP A 154 -14.59 -25.94 -8.15
CA ASP A 154 -15.84 -26.49 -8.67
C ASP A 154 -16.79 -25.36 -9.09
N THR A 155 -16.90 -25.14 -10.40
CA THR A 155 -17.81 -24.19 -11.03
C THR A 155 -18.93 -24.87 -11.83
N THR A 156 -19.28 -26.10 -11.43
CA THR A 156 -20.36 -26.87 -12.06
C THR A 156 -21.74 -26.26 -11.77
N GLU A 157 -22.73 -26.60 -12.60
CA GLU A 157 -24.10 -26.14 -12.42
C GLU A 157 -24.68 -26.58 -11.08
N ALA A 158 -24.43 -27.84 -10.67
CA ALA A 158 -24.89 -28.37 -9.39
C ALA A 158 -24.33 -27.60 -8.19
N ALA A 159 -23.06 -27.18 -8.25
CA ALA A 159 -22.42 -26.43 -7.18
C ALA A 159 -22.87 -24.95 -7.14
N CYS A 160 -23.05 -24.32 -8.31
CA CYS A 160 -23.14 -22.87 -8.43
C CYS A 160 -24.53 -22.32 -8.77
N ALA A 161 -25.47 -23.13 -9.27
CA ALA A 161 -26.82 -22.67 -9.63
C ALA A 161 -27.78 -22.60 -8.43
N VAL A 162 -27.37 -23.09 -7.26
CA VAL A 162 -28.19 -23.10 -6.05
C VAL A 162 -28.55 -21.67 -5.63
N ALA A 163 -29.84 -21.41 -5.45
CA ALA A 163 -30.33 -20.14 -4.92
C ALA A 163 -29.82 -19.92 -3.49
N THR A 164 -29.35 -18.71 -3.20
CA THR A 164 -28.94 -18.30 -1.84
C THR A 164 -30.06 -17.52 -1.14
N HIS A 165 -29.82 -17.16 0.12
CA HIS A 165 -30.70 -16.24 0.85
C HIS A 165 -30.37 -14.76 0.61
N ILE A 166 -29.34 -14.47 -0.21
CA ILE A 166 -28.92 -13.10 -0.51
C ILE A 166 -29.81 -12.54 -1.62
N THR A 167 -30.55 -11.48 -1.32
CA THR A 167 -31.41 -10.80 -2.29
C THR A 167 -30.60 -9.82 -3.14
N LEU A 168 -31.21 -9.34 -4.23
CA LEU A 168 -30.61 -8.27 -5.04
C LEU A 168 -30.47 -6.96 -4.25
N ASP A 169 -31.39 -6.67 -3.32
CA ASP A 169 -31.33 -5.47 -2.48
C ASP A 169 -30.17 -5.54 -1.47
N ASP A 170 -29.94 -6.71 -0.86
CA ASP A 170 -28.76 -6.95 -0.02
C ASP A 170 -27.47 -6.72 -0.81
N ALA A 171 -27.48 -7.16 -2.08
CA ALA A 171 -26.34 -6.99 -2.97
C ALA A 171 -26.01 -5.52 -3.22
N TRP A 172 -27.04 -4.72 -3.50
CA TRP A 172 -26.88 -3.28 -3.71
C TRP A 172 -26.47 -2.53 -2.45
N ALA A 173 -27.04 -2.88 -1.29
CA ALA A 173 -26.69 -2.24 -0.03
C ALA A 173 -25.19 -2.43 0.29
N SER A 174 -24.68 -3.65 0.12
CA SER A 174 -23.26 -3.91 0.33
C SER A 174 -22.37 -3.26 -0.75
N HIS A 175 -22.81 -3.20 -2.01
CA HIS A 175 -22.08 -2.44 -3.04
C HIS A 175 -21.96 -0.94 -2.67
N ALA A 176 -23.01 -0.34 -2.12
CA ALA A 176 -22.98 1.04 -1.64
C ALA A 176 -21.98 1.22 -0.48
N THR A 177 -21.98 0.30 0.50
CA THR A 177 -21.00 0.31 1.60
C THR A 177 -19.56 0.19 1.08
N ASN A 178 -19.30 -0.73 0.15
CA ASN A 178 -17.97 -0.90 -0.44
C ASN A 178 -17.53 0.34 -1.20
N ALA A 179 -18.43 0.98 -1.96
CA ALA A 179 -18.14 2.21 -2.68
C ALA A 179 -17.78 3.36 -1.72
N GLN A 180 -18.48 3.47 -0.59
CA GLN A 180 -18.15 4.45 0.46
C GLN A 180 -16.74 4.22 1.02
N ILE A 181 -16.41 2.99 1.42
CA ILE A 181 -15.09 2.63 1.97
C ILE A 181 -13.99 2.93 0.95
N CYS A 182 -14.21 2.63 -0.34
CA CYS A 182 -13.27 2.97 -1.41
C CYS A 182 -13.03 4.48 -1.53
N ALA A 183 -14.08 5.30 -1.42
CA ALA A 183 -13.96 6.76 -1.48
C ALA A 183 -13.19 7.31 -0.28
N GLU A 184 -13.49 6.83 0.93
CA GLU A 184 -12.78 7.19 2.17
C GLU A 184 -11.30 6.83 2.10
N ASN A 185 -10.99 5.60 1.67
CA ASN A 185 -9.61 5.15 1.48
C ASN A 185 -8.87 6.02 0.46
N ARG A 186 -9.49 6.33 -0.68
CA ARG A 186 -8.87 7.19 -1.70
C ARG A 186 -8.53 8.58 -1.14
N LEU A 187 -9.43 9.16 -0.35
CA LEU A 187 -9.19 10.45 0.31
C LEU A 187 -8.03 10.35 1.30
N ALA A 188 -8.00 9.32 2.15
CA ALA A 188 -6.91 9.12 3.11
C ALA A 188 -5.54 8.98 2.43
N HIS A 189 -5.46 8.20 1.36
CA HIS A 189 -4.22 8.06 0.57
C HIS A 189 -3.81 9.38 -0.08
N GLN A 190 -4.75 10.14 -0.63
CA GLN A 190 -4.45 11.47 -1.19
C GLN A 190 -3.88 12.41 -0.12
N ARG A 191 -4.46 12.42 1.09
CA ARG A 191 -3.94 13.24 2.21
C ARG A 191 -2.53 12.84 2.62
N LEU A 192 -2.23 11.54 2.62
CA LEU A 192 -0.88 11.04 2.88
C LEU A 192 0.11 11.51 1.81
N ILE A 193 -0.25 11.39 0.53
CA ILE A 193 0.56 11.88 -0.60
C ILE A 193 0.84 13.37 -0.46
N ASP A 194 -0.20 14.18 -0.19
CA ASP A 194 -0.06 15.62 -0.03
C ASP A 194 0.88 15.97 1.13
N PHE A 195 0.75 15.28 2.27
CA PHE A 195 1.62 15.47 3.43
C PHE A 195 3.09 15.14 3.13
N LEU A 196 3.36 14.04 2.43
CA LEU A 196 4.72 13.66 2.03
C LEU A 196 5.32 14.68 1.05
N ASN A 197 4.56 15.10 0.04
CA ASN A 197 4.99 16.10 -0.95
C ASN A 197 5.26 17.49 -0.34
N GLN A 198 4.61 17.84 0.77
CA GLN A 198 4.87 19.10 1.49
C GLN A 198 6.18 19.07 2.30
N ARG A 199 6.66 17.87 2.68
CA ARG A 199 7.90 17.70 3.46
C ARG A 199 9.14 17.59 2.59
N GLU A 200 8.99 17.25 1.32
CA GLU A 200 10.08 17.29 0.36
C GLU A 200 10.32 18.76 -0.06
N PRO A 201 11.46 19.38 0.29
CA PRO A 201 11.80 20.68 -0.26
C PRO A 201 11.88 20.52 -1.79
N ARG A 202 10.98 21.19 -2.51
CA ARG A 202 11.01 21.26 -3.98
C ARG A 202 12.43 21.64 -4.37
N PRO A 203 13.19 20.80 -5.09
CA PRO A 203 14.53 21.17 -5.52
C PRO A 203 14.39 22.44 -6.32
N GLU A 204 14.96 23.53 -5.81
CA GLU A 204 15.02 24.79 -6.50
C GLU A 204 15.75 24.48 -7.81
N ARG A 205 15.04 24.59 -8.93
CA ARG A 205 15.63 24.36 -10.26
C ARG A 205 16.79 25.34 -10.37
N VAL A 206 18.02 24.84 -10.24
CA VAL A 206 19.22 25.60 -10.54
C VAL A 206 19.07 26.03 -11.99
N LYS A 207 18.79 27.32 -12.20
CA LYS A 207 18.77 27.89 -13.55
C LYS A 207 20.20 27.76 -14.10
N PRO A 208 20.37 27.26 -15.33
CA PRO A 208 21.67 27.19 -15.99
C PRO A 208 22.29 28.58 -16.17
#